data_AF-A0A847QRD5-F1
#
_entry.id   AF-A0A847QRD5-F1
#
_cell.length_a   1.000
_cell.length_b   1.000
_cell.length_c   1.000
_cell.angle_alpha   90.00
_cell.angle_beta   90.00
_cell.angle_gamma   90.00
#
_symmetry.space_group_name_H-M   'P 1'
#
loop_
_entity.id
_entity.type
_entity.pdbx_description
1 polymer ?
#
loop_
_entity_poly.entity_id
_entity_poly.type
_entity_poly.pdbx_seq_one_letter_code
_entity_poly.pdbx_strand_id
1 'polypeptide(L)'
;PLRLLLAINDLAADGRDVSWLWDVDFEGLAARQEFIRQIICSGLRAEDMALRLKYAGFAENLLQLEHSLEQAVELLAKETRSAAEEEVIFVLPSYTALFTLREILLNRPSEESERQVMTA
;
A
#
# COMPACT_ATOMS: atom_id res chain seq x y z
N PRO A 1 -7.44 -4.37 12.49
CA PRO A 1 -6.22 -4.94 11.88
C PRO A 1 -5.56 -3.95 10.90
N LEU A 2 -4.26 -4.07 10.63
CA LEU A 2 -3.47 -3.10 9.84
C LEU A 2 -3.28 -3.57 8.39
N ARG A 3 -3.50 -2.67 7.43
CA ARG A 3 -3.12 -2.85 6.02
C ARG A 3 -2.14 -1.79 5.57
N LEU A 4 -1.16 -2.18 4.77
CA LEU A 4 -0.12 -1.29 4.26
C LEU A 4 -0.13 -1.26 2.74
N LEU A 5 0.00 -0.07 2.17
CA LEU A 5 0.36 0.14 0.76
C LEU A 5 1.68 0.90 0.71
N LEU A 6 2.73 0.22 0.27
CA LEU A 6 4.06 0.78 0.05
C LEU A 6 4.25 1.02 -1.44
N ALA A 7 4.27 2.28 -1.87
CA ALA A 7 4.39 2.63 -3.28
C ALA A 7 5.75 3.27 -3.55
N ILE A 8 6.66 2.53 -4.18
CA ILE A 8 8.04 2.97 -4.40
C ILE A 8 8.31 3.17 -5.89
N ASN A 9 8.72 4.39 -6.23
CA ASN A 9 9.29 4.72 -7.53
C ASN A 9 10.77 5.10 -7.38
N ASP A 10 11.48 5.08 -8.49
CA ASP A 10 12.87 5.53 -8.62
C ASP A 10 13.01 6.60 -9.71
N LEU A 11 12.02 7.49 -9.88
CA LEU A 11 12.11 8.58 -10.85
C LEU A 11 13.13 9.63 -10.38
N ALA A 12 13.48 10.57 -11.26
CA ALA A 12 14.51 11.57 -10.97
C ALA A 12 14.25 12.37 -9.68
N ALA A 13 12.99 12.60 -9.33
CA ALA A 13 12.60 13.31 -8.11
C ALA A 13 12.56 12.41 -6.85
N ASP A 14 12.47 11.09 -7.01
CA ASP A 14 12.57 10.12 -5.89
C ASP A 14 14.01 9.72 -5.60
N GLY A 15 14.88 9.78 -6.62
CA GLY A 15 16.22 9.20 -6.61
C GLY A 15 16.23 7.85 -7.33
N ARG A 16 17.25 7.63 -8.17
CA ARG A 16 17.39 6.36 -8.94
C ARG A 16 17.87 5.20 -8.08
N ASP A 17 18.57 5.51 -7.00
CA ASP A 17 19.12 4.51 -6.09
C ASP A 17 18.11 4.22 -4.97
N VAL A 18 17.65 2.97 -4.91
CA VAL A 18 16.70 2.48 -3.90
C VAL A 18 17.39 1.67 -2.80
N SER A 19 18.72 1.67 -2.73
CA SER A 19 19.47 0.97 -1.69
C SER A 19 19.11 1.44 -0.28
N TRP A 20 18.60 2.66 -0.12
CA TRP A 20 18.07 3.19 1.14
C TRP A 20 16.97 2.32 1.76
N LEU A 21 16.25 1.50 0.96
CA LEU A 21 15.28 0.53 1.48
C LEU A 21 15.90 -0.44 2.49
N TRP A 22 17.20 -0.74 2.36
CA TRP A 22 17.94 -1.63 3.24
C TRP A 22 18.37 -0.97 4.56
N ASP A 23 18.44 0.36 4.60
CA ASP A 23 18.75 1.12 5.82
C ASP A 23 17.54 1.31 6.73
N VAL A 24 16.32 1.10 6.21
CA VAL A 24 15.06 1.18 6.98
C VAL A 24 14.88 -0.07 7.84
N ASP A 25 14.55 0.11 9.12
CA ASP A 25 14.24 -0.96 10.08
C ASP A 25 12.83 -1.55 9.86
N PHE A 26 12.71 -2.43 8.87
CA PHE A 26 11.48 -3.20 8.63
C PHE A 26 11.39 -4.43 9.54
N GLU A 27 12.50 -4.90 10.09
CA GLU A 27 12.60 -6.04 11.00
C GLU A 27 11.79 -5.79 12.29
N GLY A 28 11.85 -4.57 12.83
CA GLY A 28 11.02 -4.16 13.96
C GLY A 28 9.52 -4.24 13.68
N LEU A 29 9.10 -3.98 12.44
CA LEU A 29 7.70 -4.11 12.01
C LEU A 29 7.33 -5.59 11.77
N ALA A 30 8.22 -6.37 11.18
CA ALA A 30 8.03 -7.80 10.95
C ALA A 30 7.85 -8.60 12.25
N ALA A 31 8.50 -8.15 13.33
CA ALA A 31 8.30 -8.71 14.67
C ALA A 31 6.88 -8.52 15.24
N ARG A 32 6.04 -7.70 14.59
CA ARG A 32 4.65 -7.40 14.95
C ARG A 32 3.66 -7.71 13.80
N GLN A 33 4.07 -8.58 12.88
CA GLN A 33 3.30 -8.89 11.67
C GLN A 33 1.95 -9.56 11.94
N GLU A 34 1.71 -10.08 13.14
CA GLU A 34 0.41 -10.62 13.57
C GLU A 34 -0.73 -9.59 13.57
N PHE A 35 -0.40 -8.30 13.65
CA PHE A 35 -1.38 -7.21 13.52
C PHE A 35 -1.60 -6.78 12.07
N ILE A 36 -0.76 -7.26 11.14
CA ILE A 36 -0.77 -6.88 9.73
C ILE A 36 -1.55 -7.94 8.96
N ARG A 37 -2.59 -7.49 8.27
CA ARG A 37 -3.45 -8.35 7.44
C ARG A 37 -2.92 -8.51 6.03
N GLN A 38 -2.32 -7.45 5.48
CA GLN A 38 -1.86 -7.39 4.09
C GLN A 38 -0.87 -6.24 3.92
N ILE A 39 0.13 -6.45 3.07
CA ILE A 39 1.05 -5.43 2.58
C ILE A 39 1.05 -5.48 1.05
N ILE A 40 0.61 -4.40 0.42
CA ILE A 40 0.66 -4.23 -1.03
C ILE A 40 1.92 -3.43 -1.35
N CYS A 41 2.80 -4.01 -2.15
CA CYS A 41 3.97 -3.35 -2.72
C CYS A 41 3.63 -2.89 -4.14
N SER A 42 3.79 -1.60 -4.41
CA SER A 42 3.35 -0.94 -5.64
C SER A 42 4.38 0.06 -6.16
N GLY A 43 4.09 0.66 -7.31
CA GLY A 43 5.00 1.55 -8.02
C GLY A 43 6.03 0.81 -8.89
N LEU A 44 6.97 1.56 -9.44
CA LEU A 44 7.98 1.04 -10.39
C LEU A 44 8.96 0.06 -9.75
N ARG A 45 9.15 0.11 -8.43
CA ARG A 45 10.09 -0.72 -7.66
C ARG A 45 9.36 -1.60 -6.65
N ALA A 46 8.15 -2.04 -7.00
CA ALA A 46 7.32 -2.91 -6.18
C ALA A 46 8.07 -4.20 -5.79
N GLU A 47 8.78 -4.82 -6.74
CA GLU A 47 9.56 -6.04 -6.53
C GLU A 47 10.71 -5.83 -5.54
N ASP A 48 11.46 -4.72 -5.64
CA ASP A 48 12.53 -4.39 -4.69
C ASP A 48 11.97 -4.21 -3.27
N MET A 49 10.82 -3.54 -3.14
CA MET A 49 10.15 -3.37 -1.85
C MET A 49 9.68 -4.71 -1.28
N ALA A 50 9.01 -5.56 -2.08
CA ALA A 50 8.58 -6.87 -1.64
C ALA A 50 9.76 -7.77 -1.25
N LEU A 51 10.85 -7.71 -2.02
CA LEU A 51 12.09 -8.42 -1.70
C LEU A 51 12.66 -7.93 -0.38
N ARG A 52 12.75 -6.62 -0.16
CA ARG A 52 13.24 -6.05 1.10
C ARG A 52 12.41 -6.52 2.30
N LEU A 53 11.08 -6.55 2.18
CA LEU A 53 10.18 -7.04 3.25
C LEU A 53 10.35 -8.54 3.50
N LYS A 54 10.51 -9.35 2.44
CA LYS A 54 10.81 -10.78 2.58
C LYS A 54 12.10 -10.99 3.37
N TYR A 55 13.14 -10.22 3.10
CA TYR A 55 14.39 -10.29 3.86
C TYR A 55 14.26 -9.78 5.30
N ALA A 56 13.33 -8.86 5.57
CA ALA A 56 13.01 -8.39 6.92
C ALA A 56 12.29 -9.43 7.79
N GLY A 57 11.80 -10.53 7.20
CA GLY A 57 11.12 -11.61 7.91
C GLY A 57 9.59 -11.58 7.84
N PHE A 58 9.00 -10.82 6.91
CA PHE A 58 7.57 -10.90 6.63
C PHE A 58 7.21 -12.23 5.96
N ALA A 59 6.11 -12.84 6.39
CA ALA A 59 5.56 -14.02 5.73
C ALA A 59 5.06 -13.67 4.32
N GLU A 60 5.43 -14.50 3.33
CA GLU A 60 5.14 -14.22 1.92
C GLU A 60 3.65 -14.10 1.62
N ASN A 61 2.79 -14.80 2.38
CA ASN A 61 1.35 -14.73 2.23
C ASN A 61 0.73 -13.39 2.68
N LEU A 62 1.49 -12.54 3.38
CA LEU A 62 1.09 -11.16 3.69
C LEU A 62 1.44 -10.19 2.57
N LEU A 63 2.37 -10.56 1.67
CA LEU A 63 2.92 -9.68 0.66
C LEU A 63 2.17 -9.86 -0.67
N GLN A 64 1.74 -8.75 -1.25
CA GLN A 64 1.11 -8.70 -2.57
C GLN A 64 1.80 -7.68 -3.45
N LEU A 65 2.11 -8.06 -4.69
CA LEU A 65 2.63 -7.16 -5.71
C LEU A 65 1.46 -6.62 -6.54
N GLU A 66 1.42 -5.31 -6.74
CA GLU A 66 0.50 -4.65 -7.67
C GLU A 66 1.12 -3.34 -8.16
N HIS A 67 1.56 -3.28 -9.42
CA HIS A 67 2.26 -2.12 -9.96
C HIS A 67 1.37 -0.89 -10.17
N SER A 68 0.09 -1.09 -10.49
CA SER A 68 -0.85 0.01 -10.72
C SER A 68 -1.36 0.54 -9.39
N LEU A 69 -1.12 1.83 -9.13
CA LEU A 69 -1.61 2.50 -7.93
C LEU A 69 -3.14 2.49 -7.87
N GLU A 70 -3.80 2.59 -9.03
CA GLU A 70 -5.25 2.53 -9.15
C GLU A 70 -5.77 1.17 -8.68
N GLN A 71 -5.16 0.08 -9.16
CA GLN A 71 -5.53 -1.28 -8.80
C GLN A 71 -5.20 -1.59 -7.33
N ALA A 72 -4.05 -1.13 -6.84
CA ALA A 72 -3.66 -1.28 -5.44
C ALA A 72 -4.67 -0.62 -4.49
N VAL A 73 -5.14 0.59 -4.81
CA VAL A 73 -6.18 1.28 -4.03
C VAL A 73 -7.53 0.56 -4.13
N GLU A 74 -7.89 0.04 -5.31
CA GLU A 74 -9.13 -0.71 -5.47
C GLU A 74 -9.13 -2.03 -4.68
N LEU A 75 -7.99 -2.72 -4.61
CA LEU A 75 -7.82 -3.91 -3.77
C LEU A 75 -8.04 -3.56 -2.29
N LEU A 76 -7.40 -2.50 -1.78
CA LEU A 76 -7.62 -2.02 -0.43
C LEU A 76 -9.09 -1.72 -0.16
N ALA A 77 -9.77 -1.02 -1.07
CA ALA A 77 -11.17 -0.63 -0.90
C ALA A 77 -12.15 -1.82 -0.92
N LYS A 78 -11.92 -2.82 -1.77
CA LYS A 78 -12.74 -4.04 -1.82
C LYS A 78 -12.62 -4.85 -0.55
N GLU A 79 -11.40 -4.98 -0.05
CA GLU A 79 -11.14 -5.82 1.12
C GLU A 79 -11.54 -5.13 2.42
N THR A 80 -11.48 -3.79 2.48
CA THR A 80 -12.01 -3.00 3.61
C THR A 80 -13.53 -3.11 3.71
N ARG A 81 -14.26 -3.02 2.57
CA ARG A 81 -15.72 -3.20 2.53
C ARG A 81 -16.19 -4.58 3.02
N SER A 82 -15.31 -5.58 2.92
CA SER A 82 -15.59 -6.95 3.35
C SER A 82 -15.21 -7.22 4.81
N ALA A 83 -14.58 -6.25 5.49
CA ALA A 83 -14.15 -6.40 6.87
C ALA A 83 -15.30 -6.08 7.85
N ALA A 84 -15.46 -6.92 8.86
CA ALA A 84 -16.44 -6.72 9.94
C ALA A 84 -15.94 -5.79 11.06
N GLU A 85 -14.65 -5.44 11.04
CA GLU A 85 -13.97 -4.65 12.07
C GLU A 85 -13.39 -3.36 11.46
N GLU A 86 -13.20 -2.33 12.28
CA GLU A 86 -12.48 -1.12 11.87
C GLU A 86 -11.02 -1.47 11.50
N GLU A 87 -10.69 -1.28 10.22
CA GLU A 87 -9.36 -1.50 9.68
C GLU A 87 -8.64 -0.17 9.46
N VAL A 88 -7.38 -0.11 9.90
CA VAL A 88 -6.53 1.06 9.66
C VAL A 88 -5.67 0.78 8.45
N ILE A 89 -5.72 1.69 7.48
CA ILE A 89 -4.94 1.63 6.24
C ILE A 89 -3.86 2.70 6.30
N PHE A 90 -2.61 2.29 6.13
CA PHE A 90 -1.50 3.23 5.93
C PHE A 90 -1.01 3.15 4.49
N VAL A 91 -0.88 4.32 3.86
CA VAL A 91 -0.34 4.47 2.52
C VAL A 91 0.98 5.24 2.64
N LEU A 92 2.07 4.61 2.23
CA LEU A 92 3.43 5.12 2.35
C LEU A 92 4.07 5.20 0.95
N PRO A 93 3.84 6.30 0.21
CA PRO A 93 4.38 6.49 -1.12
C PRO A 93 5.72 7.22 -1.13
N SER A 94 6.52 6.97 -2.16
CA SER A 94 7.63 7.85 -2.54
C SER A 94 7.09 9.18 -3.12
N TYR A 95 7.97 10.16 -3.32
CA TYR A 95 7.60 11.52 -3.68
C TYR A 95 6.72 11.60 -4.94
N THR A 96 7.11 10.94 -6.04
CA THR A 96 6.30 10.98 -7.28
C THR A 96 5.03 10.15 -7.16
N ALA A 97 5.08 8.99 -6.49
CA ALA A 97 3.92 8.13 -6.27
C ALA A 97 2.83 8.84 -5.45
N LEU A 98 3.21 9.74 -4.55
CA LEU A 98 2.28 10.53 -3.73
C LEU A 98 1.30 11.35 -4.57
N PHE A 99 1.77 11.99 -5.65
CA PHE A 99 0.90 12.83 -6.48
C PHE A 99 -0.16 12.01 -7.21
N THR A 100 0.25 10.88 -7.81
CA THR A 100 -0.68 9.95 -8.48
C THR A 100 -1.67 9.36 -7.48
N LEU A 101 -1.21 8.89 -6.33
CA LEU A 101 -2.09 8.37 -5.28
C LEU A 101 -3.07 9.42 -4.77
N ARG A 102 -2.63 10.67 -4.60
CA ARG A 102 -3.52 11.77 -4.21
C ARG A 102 -4.62 11.99 -5.24
N GLU A 103 -4.31 12.01 -6.53
CA GLU A 103 -5.31 12.14 -7.58
C GLU A 103 -6.30 10.97 -7.59
N ILE A 104 -5.81 9.74 -7.48
CA ILE A 104 -6.66 8.54 -7.39
C ILE A 104 -7.62 8.65 -6.21
N LEU A 105 -7.11 8.97 -5.02
CA LEU A 105 -7.91 9.05 -3.80
C LEU A 105 -8.93 10.20 -3.83
N LEU A 106 -8.59 11.35 -4.41
CA LEU A 106 -9.51 12.48 -4.56
C LEU A 106 -10.62 12.22 -5.59
N ASN A 107 -10.31 11.43 -6.63
CA ASN A 107 -11.28 11.09 -7.67
C ASN A 107 -12.13 9.86 -7.32
N ARG A 108 -11.86 9.19 -6.19
CA ARG A 108 -12.75 8.13 -5.70
C ARG A 108 -14.03 8.76 -5.13
N PRO A 109 -15.21 8.26 -5.51
CA PRO A 109 -16.44 8.67 -4.83
C PRO A 109 -16.33 8.31 -3.35
N SER A 110 -16.66 9.25 -2.46
CA SER A 110 -16.82 8.95 -1.05
C SER A 110 -17.98 7.97 -0.87
N GLU A 111 -17.90 7.06 0.11
CA GLU A 111 -18.96 6.07 0.37
C GLU A 111 -20.35 6.70 0.59
N GLU A 112 -20.39 7.99 0.94
CA GLU A 112 -21.61 8.77 1.14
C GLU A 112 -22.37 9.07 -0.17
N SER A 113 -21.65 9.22 -1.30
CA SER A 113 -22.27 9.36 -2.62
C SER A 113 -22.83 8.03 -3.16
N GLU A 114 -22.20 6.89 -2.86
CA GLU A 114 -22.69 5.58 -3.31
C GLU A 114 -23.97 5.15 -2.58
N ARG A 115 -24.12 5.50 -1.28
CA ARG A 115 -25.36 5.25 -0.53
C ARG A 115 -26.55 6.11 -0.99
N GLN A 116 -26.32 7.35 -1.42
CA GLN A 116 -27.40 8.20 -1.95
C GLN A 116 -27.91 7.74 -3.31
N VAL A 117 -27.06 7.19 -4.18
CA VAL A 117 -27.47 6.68 -5.50
C VAL A 117 -28.26 5.37 -5.40
N MET A 118 -28.04 4.55 -4.37
CA MET A 118 -28.77 3.29 -4.19
C MET A 118 -30.09 3.45 -3.40
N THR A 119 -30.35 4.63 -2.82
CA THR A 119 -31.57 4.94 -2.07
C THR A 119 -32.55 5.82 -2.85
N ALA A 120 -32.20 6.24 -4.07
CA ALA A 120 -33.03 7.02 -4.98
C ALA A 120 -33.59 6.15 -6.11
#